data_AF-A0ABD7FLP1-F1
#
_entry.id   AF-A0ABD7FLP1-F1
#
_cell.length_a   1.000
_cell.length_b   1.000
_cell.length_c   1.000
_cell.angle_alpha   90.00
_cell.angle_beta   90.00
_cell.angle_gamma   90.00
#
_symmetry.space_group_name_H-M   'P 1'
#
loop_
_entity.id
_entity.type
_entity.pdbx_description
1 polymer ?
#
loop_
_entity_poly.entity_id
_entity_poly.type
_entity_poly.pdbx_seq_one_letter_code
_entity_poly.pdbx_strand_id
1 'polypeptide(L)'
;MTKEQLEVIVALISSQQMALTHLSLKVASLTGCDKQELANSFLQEGERLLTRHNGKLANVIFSQIARGIEAGEEQSQENIRGEINGLLH
;
A
#
# COMPACT_ATOMS: atom_id res chain seq x y z
N MET A 1 26.72 2.09 1.02
CA MET A 1 25.48 1.64 1.67
C MET A 1 25.81 0.37 2.44
N THR A 2 25.63 0.37 3.76
CA THR A 2 25.86 -0.81 4.61
C THR A 2 24.61 -1.71 4.64
N LYS A 3 24.75 -2.92 5.18
CA LYS A 3 23.63 -3.86 5.35
C LYS A 3 22.53 -3.26 6.22
N GLU A 4 22.90 -2.65 7.33
CA GLU A 4 21.99 -2.03 8.30
C GLU A 4 21.22 -0.86 7.65
N GLN A 5 21.91 -0.05 6.83
CA GLN A 5 21.27 1.03 6.09
C GLN A 5 20.23 0.49 5.08
N LEU A 6 20.51 -0.63 4.43
CA LEU A 6 19.57 -1.28 3.52
C LEU A 6 18.36 -1.86 4.27
N GLU A 7 18.58 -2.50 5.43
CA GLU A 7 17.51 -3.05 6.27
C GLU A 7 16.54 -1.95 6.74
N VAL A 8 17.07 -0.79 7.15
CA VAL A 8 16.24 0.37 7.51
C VAL A 8 15.42 0.87 6.32
N ILE A 9 16.01 0.96 5.13
CA ILE A 9 15.29 1.38 3.91
C ILE A 9 14.17 0.39 3.58
N VAL A 10 14.43 -0.91 3.66
CA VAL A 10 13.43 -1.95 3.40
C VAL A 10 12.29 -1.87 4.42
N ALA A 11 12.60 -1.69 5.71
CA ALA A 11 11.60 -1.52 6.75
C ALA A 11 10.70 -0.31 6.48
N LEU A 12 11.29 0.85 6.13
CA LEU A 12 10.54 2.06 5.79
C LEU A 12 9.61 1.86 4.58
N ILE A 13 10.08 1.21 3.53
CA ILE A 13 9.27 0.93 2.34
C ILE A 13 8.11 -0.01 2.70
N SER A 14 8.35 -1.06 3.48
CA SER A 14 7.30 -1.97 3.93
C SER A 14 6.25 -1.28 4.80
N SER A 15 6.66 -0.42 5.74
CA SER A 15 5.72 0.35 6.57
C SER A 15 4.89 1.34 5.76
N GLN A 16 5.49 2.00 4.76
CA GLN A 16 4.75 2.87 3.84
C GLN A 16 3.72 2.07 3.04
N GLN A 17 4.08 0.89 2.55
CA GLN A 17 3.18 0.04 1.79
C GLN A 17 1.96 -0.40 2.62
N MET A 18 2.20 -0.81 3.87
CA MET A 18 1.14 -1.17 4.81
C MET A 18 0.20 0.01 5.08
N ALA A 19 0.75 1.19 5.37
CA ALA A 19 -0.04 2.39 5.60
C ALA A 19 -0.91 2.77 4.39
N LEU A 20 -0.35 2.69 3.17
CA LEU A 20 -1.10 2.95 1.93
C LEU A 20 -2.26 1.98 1.76
N THR A 21 -2.03 0.67 1.95
CA THR A 21 -3.09 -0.34 1.88
C THR A 21 -4.22 -0.05 2.87
N HIS A 22 -3.90 0.26 4.12
CA HIS A 22 -4.92 0.60 5.12
C HIS A 22 -5.71 1.85 4.76
N LEU A 23 -5.03 2.91 4.30
CA LEU A 23 -5.70 4.13 3.87
C LEU A 23 -6.63 3.87 2.67
N SER A 24 -6.19 3.07 1.70
CA SER A 24 -7.03 2.65 0.56
C SER A 24 -8.27 1.89 1.02
N LEU A 25 -8.14 0.91 1.92
CA LEU A 25 -9.28 0.19 2.49
C LEU A 25 -10.23 1.11 3.28
N LYS A 26 -9.67 2.08 4.03
CA LYS A 26 -10.48 3.06 4.75
C LYS A 26 -11.28 3.95 3.78
N VAL A 27 -10.66 4.37 2.68
CA VAL A 27 -11.35 5.11 1.62
C VAL A 27 -12.49 4.27 1.04
N ALA A 28 -12.24 2.99 0.71
CA ALA A 28 -13.27 2.08 0.21
C ALA A 28 -14.49 2.01 1.15
N SER A 29 -14.22 1.81 2.45
CA SER A 29 -15.25 1.77 3.49
C SER A 29 -16.05 3.08 3.60
N LEU A 30 -15.38 4.23 3.53
CA LEU A 30 -16.03 5.55 3.62
C LEU A 30 -16.84 5.90 2.37
N THR A 31 -16.45 5.41 1.20
CA THR A 31 -17.13 5.69 -0.07
C THR A 31 -18.13 4.61 -0.47
N GLY A 32 -18.19 3.50 0.26
CA GLY A 32 -18.99 2.33 -0.10
C GLY A 32 -18.50 1.63 -1.38
N CYS A 33 -17.23 1.86 -1.77
CA CYS A 33 -16.63 1.25 -2.93
C CYS A 33 -16.24 -0.19 -2.61
N ASP A 34 -16.51 -1.11 -3.53
CA ASP A 34 -16.09 -2.49 -3.39
C ASP A 34 -14.56 -2.59 -3.39
N LYS A 35 -14.04 -3.46 -2.52
CA LYS A 35 -12.60 -3.65 -2.34
C LYS A 35 -11.91 -4.11 -3.64
N GLN A 36 -12.55 -5.01 -4.39
CA GLN A 36 -12.00 -5.50 -5.65
C GLN A 36 -12.08 -4.43 -6.74
N GLU A 37 -13.17 -3.65 -6.76
CA GLU A 37 -13.30 -2.50 -7.65
C GLU A 37 -12.19 -1.47 -7.40
N LEU A 38 -11.89 -1.16 -6.15
CA LEU A 38 -10.80 -0.24 -5.79
C LEU A 38 -9.43 -0.80 -6.22
N ALA A 39 -9.14 -2.08 -5.96
CA ALA A 39 -7.89 -2.71 -6.38
C ALA A 39 -7.72 -2.65 -7.92
N ASN A 40 -8.78 -2.96 -8.66
CA ASN A 40 -8.79 -2.88 -10.12
C ASN A 40 -8.56 -1.46 -10.62
N SER A 41 -9.11 -0.44 -9.94
CA SER A 41 -8.91 0.96 -10.31
C SER A 41 -7.42 1.36 -10.23
N PHE A 42 -6.70 0.87 -9.21
CA PHE A 42 -5.27 1.12 -9.07
C PHE A 42 -4.47 0.43 -10.18
N LEU A 43 -4.79 -0.82 -10.52
CA LEU A 43 -4.14 -1.52 -11.64
C LEU A 43 -4.34 -0.78 -12.97
N GLN A 44 -5.57 -0.35 -13.25
CA GLN A 44 -5.88 0.40 -14.47
C GLN A 44 -5.13 1.73 -14.53
N GLU A 45 -5.04 2.45 -13.42
CA GLU A 45 -4.31 3.71 -13.34
C GLU A 45 -2.79 3.50 -13.51
N GLY A 46 -2.24 2.42 -12.95
CA GLY A 46 -0.85 2.00 -13.16
C GLY A 46 -0.53 1.75 -14.63
N GLU A 47 -1.38 0.99 -15.32
CA GLU A 47 -1.26 0.72 -16.76
C GLU A 47 -1.38 2.01 -17.59
N ARG A 48 -2.33 2.90 -17.25
CA ARG A 48 -2.52 4.19 -17.92
C ARG A 48 -1.27 5.07 -17.86
N LEU A 49 -0.52 4.99 -16.77
CA LEU A 49 0.67 5.82 -16.53
C LEU A 49 1.96 5.23 -17.14
N LEU A 50 1.97 4.00 -17.63
CA LEU A 50 3.17 3.31 -18.13
C LEU A 50 3.99 4.13 -19.14
N THR A 51 3.32 4.89 -20.00
CA THR A 51 3.94 5.68 -21.08
C THR A 51 4.45 7.04 -20.61
N ARG A 52 4.21 7.42 -19.35
CA ARG A 52 4.65 8.70 -18.76
C ARG A 52 6.06 8.60 -18.19
N HIS A 53 6.66 9.76 -17.92
CA HIS A 53 7.89 9.82 -17.15
C HIS A 53 7.69 9.15 -15.78
N ASN A 54 8.59 8.25 -15.40
CA ASN A 54 8.45 7.35 -14.24
C ASN A 54 7.23 6.41 -14.27
N GLY A 55 6.62 6.18 -15.43
CA GLY A 55 5.43 5.34 -15.59
C GLY A 55 5.59 3.91 -15.09
N LYS A 56 6.77 3.31 -15.29
CA LYS A 56 7.10 1.99 -14.73
C LYS A 56 7.10 1.97 -13.20
N LEU A 57 7.68 3.01 -12.59
CA LEU A 57 7.69 3.13 -11.12
C LEU A 57 6.28 3.34 -10.58
N ALA A 58 5.48 4.20 -11.23
CA ALA A 58 4.09 4.40 -10.90
C ALA A 58 3.30 3.07 -10.98
N ASN A 59 3.44 2.32 -12.07
CA ASN A 59 2.77 1.02 -12.21
C ASN A 59 3.18 0.04 -11.10
N VAL A 60 4.47 -0.04 -10.76
CA VAL A 60 4.93 -0.89 -9.64
C VAL A 60 4.24 -0.51 -8.33
N ILE A 61 4.20 0.80 -8.00
CA ILE A 61 3.56 1.30 -6.76
C ILE A 61 2.06 0.97 -6.77
N PHE A 62 1.36 1.27 -7.86
CA PHE A 62 -0.07 1.01 -7.98
C PHE A 62 -0.41 -0.48 -7.90
N SER A 63 0.40 -1.33 -8.54
CA SER A 63 0.28 -2.78 -8.46
C SER A 63 0.57 -3.33 -7.07
N GLN A 64 1.47 -2.70 -6.31
CA GLN A 64 1.72 -3.07 -4.91
C GLN A 64 0.53 -2.70 -4.04
N ILE A 65 -0.05 -1.50 -4.22
CA ILE A 65 -1.24 -1.06 -3.49
C ILE A 65 -2.42 -2.00 -3.76
N ALA A 66 -2.69 -2.31 -5.03
CA ALA A 66 -3.77 -3.24 -5.42
C ALA A 66 -3.61 -4.61 -4.75
N ARG A 67 -2.41 -5.21 -4.81
CA ARG A 67 -2.13 -6.49 -4.14
C ARG A 67 -2.27 -6.42 -2.63
N GLY A 68 -1.84 -5.31 -2.03
CA GLY A 68 -2.01 -5.08 -0.59
C GLY A 68 -3.48 -4.98 -0.21
N ILE A 69 -4.30 -4.30 -1.02
CA ILE A 69 -5.75 -4.27 -0.85
C ILE A 69 -6.29 -5.70 -0.93
N GLU A 70 -6.07 -6.42 -2.04
CA GLU A 70 -6.56 -7.80 -2.22
C GLU A 70 -6.20 -8.71 -1.04
N ALA A 71 -4.95 -8.68 -0.58
CA ALA A 71 -4.45 -9.48 0.53
C ALA A 71 -4.92 -9.00 1.92
N GLY A 72 -5.26 -7.71 2.07
CA GLY A 72 -5.66 -7.13 3.35
C GLY A 72 -7.03 -7.63 3.78
N GLU A 73 -7.10 -8.46 4.82
CA GLU A 73 -8.36 -8.70 5.54
C GLU A 73 -8.83 -7.39 6.16
N GLU A 74 -10.15 -7.22 6.38
CA GLU A 74 -10.69 -6.12 7.18
C GLU A 74 -10.24 -6.28 8.64
N GLN A 75 -8.97 -6.01 8.92
CA GLN A 75 -8.45 -6.03 10.27
C GLN A 75 -8.97 -4.80 11.01
N SER A 76 -9.68 -5.08 12.10
CA SER A 76 -10.15 -4.14 13.11
C SER A 76 -9.15 -3.02 13.38
N GLN A 77 -9.64 -1.77 13.43
CA GLN A 77 -8.86 -0.55 13.69
C GLN A 77 -8.04 -0.60 15.01
N GLU A 78 -8.32 -1.54 15.93
CA GLU A 78 -7.59 -1.69 17.19
C GLU A 78 -6.15 -2.23 17.02
N ASN A 79 -5.86 -3.02 15.98
CA ASN A 79 -4.52 -3.64 15.84
C ASN A 79 -3.44 -2.68 15.32
N ILE A 80 -3.80 -1.67 14.53
CA ILE A 80 -2.84 -0.83 13.80
C ILE A 80 -2.06 0.09 14.75
N ARG A 81 -2.70 0.62 15.79
CA ARG A 81 -2.00 1.40 16.83
C ARG A 81 -0.98 0.54 17.58
N GLY A 82 -1.30 -0.74 17.81
CA GLY A 82 -0.41 -1.70 18.43
C GLY A 82 0.80 -2.02 17.56
N GLU A 83 0.57 -2.29 16.27
CA GLU A 83 1.63 -2.64 15.32
C GLU A 83 2.56 -1.44 15.00
N ILE A 84 2.01 -0.24 14.82
CA ILE A 84 2.82 0.97 14.59
C ILE A 84 3.66 1.31 15.83
N ASN A 85 3.07 1.22 17.04
CA ASN A 85 3.83 1.47 18.26
C ASN A 85 4.89 0.39 18.51
N GLY A 86 4.63 -0.87 18.15
CA GLY A 86 5.59 -1.97 18.25
C GLY A 86 6.78 -1.85 17.29
N LEU A 87 6.63 -1.13 16.18
CA LEU A 87 7.72 -0.86 15.22
C LEU A 87 8.56 0.38 15.58
N LEU A 88 8.03 1.26 16.44
CA LEU A 88 8.68 2.51 16.88
C LEU A 88 9.39 2.38 18.23
N HIS A 89 9.36 1.20 18.86
CA HIS A 89 10.03 0.89 20.13
C HIS A 89 11.15 -0.13 19.95
#